data_AF-A0A935I0G7-F1
#
_entry.id   AF-A0A935I0G7-F1
#
_cell.length_a   1.000
_cell.length_b   1.000
_cell.length_c   1.000
_cell.angle_alpha   90.00
_cell.angle_beta   90.00
_cell.angle_gamma   90.00
#
_symmetry.space_group_name_H-M   'P 1'
#
loop_
_entity.id
_entity.type
_entity.pdbx_description
1 polymer ?
#
loop_
_entity_poly.entity_id
_entity_poly.type
_entity_poly.pdbx_seq_one_letter_code
_entity_poly.pdbx_strand_id
1 'polypeptide(L)' 'MRNTEIAILNLLNWFAKEYPKHCKHKLDMGKSCVRFKKPDQIPFELIAELIKKIAVKEYIKKYKDNLKKFKKS' A
#
# COMPACT_ATOMS: atom_id res chain seq x y z
N MET A 1 -9.94 18.86 -5.78
CA MET A 1 -9.71 17.44 -6.14
C MET A 1 -8.29 17.06 -5.72
N ARG A 2 -8.12 15.98 -4.96
CA ARG A 2 -6.90 15.72 -4.17
C ARG A 2 -5.87 14.92 -4.97
N ASN A 3 -4.84 15.58 -5.49
CA ASN A 3 -3.72 14.97 -6.23
C ASN A 3 -3.06 13.76 -5.51
N THR A 4 -3.20 13.68 -4.19
CA THR A 4 -2.66 12.58 -3.37
C THR A 4 -3.52 11.31 -3.34
N GLU A 5 -4.78 11.31 -3.79
CA GLU A 5 -5.56 10.06 -3.93
C GLU A 5 -5.15 9.28 -5.19
N ILE A 6 -4.77 10.00 -6.24
CA ILE A 6 -4.30 9.42 -7.50
C ILE A 6 -2.97 8.68 -7.30
N ALA A 7 -2.06 9.22 -6.48
CA ALA A 7 -0.77 8.60 -6.22
C ALA A 7 -0.86 7.22 -5.53
N ILE A 8 -1.74 7.07 -4.54
CA ILE A 8 -1.95 5.79 -3.85
C ILE A 8 -2.68 4.80 -4.75
N LEU A 9 -3.64 5.27 -5.56
CA LEU A 9 -4.36 4.42 -6.52
C LEU A 9 -3.41 3.87 -7.60
N ASN A 10 -2.47 4.70 -8.08
CA ASN A 10 -1.45 4.27 -9.02
C ASN A 10 -0.50 3.23 -8.41
N LEU A 11 -0.14 3.40 -7.14
CA LEU A 11 0.69 2.42 -6.42
C LEU A 11 -0.04 1.09 -6.23
N LEU A 12 -1.34 1.13 -5.90
CA LEU A 12 -2.18 -0.05 -5.78
C LEU A 12 -2.27 -0.82 -7.10
N ASN A 13 -2.48 -0.10 -8.21
CA ASN A 13 -2.54 -0.67 -9.54
C ASN A 13 -1.20 -1.30 -9.96
N TRP A 14 -0.08 -0.66 -9.62
CA TRP A 14 1.24 -1.23 -9.83
C TRP A 14 1.43 -2.51 -9.01
N PHE A 15 1.12 -2.47 -7.70
CA PHE A 15 1.27 -3.63 -6.82
C PHE A 15 0.42 -4.82 -7.29
N ALA A 16 -0.83 -4.58 -7.71
CA ALA A 16 -1.71 -5.62 -8.22
C ALA A 16 -1.18 -6.28 -9.51
N LYS A 17 -0.46 -5.52 -10.36
CA LYS A 17 0.18 -6.04 -11.58
C LYS A 17 1.48 -6.78 -11.30
N GLU A 18 2.23 -6.33 -10.30
CA GLU A 18 3.54 -6.90 -9.97
C GLU A 18 3.40 -8.17 -9.11
N TYR A 19 2.41 -8.22 -8.22
CA TYR A 19 2.15 -9.36 -7.32
C TYR A 19 2.14 -10.75 -7.99
N PRO A 20 1.44 -11.00 -9.11
CA PRO A 20 1.42 -12.33 -9.74
C PRO A 20 2.77 -12.78 -10.32
N LYS A 21 3.75 -11.88 -10.48
CA LYS A 21 5.10 -12.24 -10.94
C LYS A 21 5.95 -12.81 -9.80
N HIS A 22 5.69 -12.35 -8.57
CA HIS A 22 6.44 -12.72 -7.36
C HIS A 22 5.71 -13.79 -6.53
N CYS A 23 4.40 -13.95 -6.73
CA CYS A 23 3.56 -14.88 -5.98
C CYS A 23 2.76 -15.79 -6.89
N LYS A 24 2.77 -17.10 -6.58
CA LYS A 24 1.93 -18.09 -7.28
C LYS A 24 0.44 -17.99 -6.92
N HIS A 25 0.12 -17.38 -5.78
CA HIS A 25 -1.25 -17.28 -5.29
C HIS A 25 -1.90 -15.96 -5.68
N LYS A 26 -3.23 -15.99 -5.76
CA LYS A 26 -4.02 -14.79 -5.98
C LYS A 26 -3.82 -13.79 -4.83
N LEU A 27 -3.70 -12.51 -5.18
CA LEU A 27 -3.67 -11.42 -4.22
C LEU A 27 -4.98 -11.38 -3.42
N ASP A 28 -4.88 -11.61 -2.10
CA ASP A 28 -5.99 -11.47 -1.16
C ASP A 28 -5.81 -10.18 -0.34
N MET A 29 -6.63 -9.17 -0.64
CA MET A 29 -6.44 -7.81 -0.13
C MET A 29 -7.79 -7.15 0.22
N GLY A 30 -7.83 -6.47 1.37
CA GLY A 30 -8.92 -5.58 1.79
C GLY A 30 -8.60 -4.11 1.53
N LYS A 31 -9.38 -3.19 2.11
CA LYS A 31 -9.21 -1.74 1.91
C LYS A 31 -7.83 -1.22 2.38
N SER A 32 -7.23 -1.87 3.37
CA SER A 32 -5.97 -1.43 4.00
C SER A 32 -4.99 -2.57 4.32
N CYS A 33 -5.33 -3.83 4.03
CA CYS A 33 -4.56 -4.99 4.45
C CYS A 33 -4.37 -6.00 3.31
N VAL A 34 -3.19 -6.63 3.26
CA VAL A 34 -2.92 -7.81 2.44
C VAL A 34 -2.86 -9.01 3.38
N ARG A 35 -3.58 -10.09 3.03
CA ARG A 35 -3.64 -11.31 3.84
C ARG A 35 -2.79 -12.40 3.20
N PHE A 36 -1.81 -12.88 3.95
CA PHE A 36 -0.99 -14.03 3.56
C PHE A 36 -1.47 -15.27 4.30
N LYS A 37 -1.89 -16.32 3.57
CA LYS A 37 -2.29 -17.60 4.16
C LYS A 37 -1.11 -18.53 4.45
N LYS A 38 -0.03 -18.38 3.69
CA LYS A 38 1.20 -19.19 3.80
C LYS A 38 2.36 -18.24 4.13
N PRO A 39 2.91 -18.28 5.35
CA PRO A 39 3.98 -17.36 5.76
C PRO A 39 5.28 -17.55 4.96
N ASP A 40 5.57 -18.78 4.52
CA ASP A 40 6.80 -19.10 3.77
C ASP A 40 6.80 -18.54 2.33
N GLN A 41 5.65 -18.01 1.87
CA GLN A 41 5.46 -17.49 0.52
C GLN A 41 5.23 -15.98 0.49
N ILE A 42 5.58 -15.30 1.58
CA ILE A 42 5.50 -13.84 1.64
C ILE A 42 6.61 -13.25 0.76
N PRO A 43 6.28 -12.43 -0.25
CA PRO A 43 7.27 -11.83 -1.15
C PRO A 43 7.91 -10.60 -0.48
N PHE A 44 8.88 -10.83 0.41
CA PHE A 44 9.54 -9.76 1.16
C PHE A 44 10.21 -8.72 0.25
N GLU A 45 10.79 -9.15 -0.87
CA GLU A 45 11.41 -8.26 -1.85
C GLU A 45 10.39 -7.29 -2.47
N LEU A 46 9.24 -7.80 -2.90
CA LEU A 46 8.14 -6.97 -3.44
C LEU A 46 7.61 -5.97 -2.41
N ILE A 47 7.51 -6.38 -1.15
CA ILE A 47 7.08 -5.50 -0.05
C ILE A 47 8.14 -4.41 0.18
N ALA A 48 9.42 -4.75 0.14
CA ALA A 48 10.50 -3.77 0.27
C ALA A 48 10.45 -2.72 -0.86
N GLU A 49 10.19 -3.15 -2.10
CA GLU A 49 10.00 -2.22 -3.22
C GLU A 49 8.76 -1.32 -3.04
N LEU A 50 7.65 -1.90 -2.57
CA LEU A 50 6.43 -1.15 -2.28
C LEU A 50 6.69 -0.02 -1.27
N ILE A 51 7.39 -0.33 -0.18
CA ILE A 51 7.72 0.65 0.87
C ILE A 51 8.65 1.74 0.32
N LYS A 52 9.64 1.37 -0.51
CA LYS A 52 10.56 2.33 -1.13
C LYS A 52 9.89 3.31 -2.09
N LYS A 53 8.75 2.94 -2.68
CA LYS A 53 7.98 3.82 -3.59
C LYS A 53 7.24 4.96 -2.89
N ILE A 54 7.11 4.92 -1.56
CA ILE A 54 6.47 5.98 -0.78
C ILE A 54 7.55 6.76 -0.03
N ALA A 55 7.62 8.07 -0.25
CA ALA A 55 8.50 8.93 0.53
C ALA A 55 7.99 9.06 1.98
N VAL A 56 8.89 8.84 2.95
CA VAL A 56 8.55 8.93 4.39
C VAL A 56 7.90 10.26 4.76
N LYS A 57 8.40 11.38 4.20
CA LYS A 57 7.84 12.72 4.44
C LYS A 57 6.38 12.83 3.98
N GLU A 58 6.05 12.25 2.83
CA GLU A 58 4.68 12.25 2.29
C GLU A 58 3.75 11.37 3.11
N TYR A 59 4.23 10.20 3.55
CA TYR A 59 3.50 9.32 4.46
C TYR A 59 3.16 10.02 5.77
N ILE A 60 4.14 10.67 6.42
CA ILE A 60 3.93 11.41 7.67
C ILE A 60 2.92 12.54 7.48
N LYS A 61 3.04 13.31 6.39
CA LYS A 61 2.11 14.39 6.07
C LYS A 61 0.67 13.86 5.96
N LYS A 62 0.48 12.78 5.18
CA LYS A 62 -0.82 12.15 4.98
C LYS A 62 -1.42 11.63 6.28
N TYR A 63 -0.61 10.98 7.12
CA TYR A 63 -1.02 10.48 8.42
C TYR A 63 -1.50 11.61 9.33
N LYS A 64 -0.73 12.71 9.42
CA LYS A 64 -1.11 13.91 10.20
C LYS A 64 -2.40 14.57 9.67
N ASP A 65 -2.55 14.68 8.36
CA ASP A 65 -3.76 15.26 7.74
C ASP A 65 -5.01 14.42 8.05
N ASN A 66 -4.88 13.09 8.01
CA ASN A 66 -5.98 12.19 8.37
C ASN A 66 -6.31 12.30 9.87
N LEU A 67 -5.32 12.37 10.76
CA LEU A 67 -5.54 12.57 12.20
C LEU A 67 -6.29 13.88 12.50
N LYS A 68 -5.97 14.98 11.81
CA LYS A 68 -6.68 16.27 11.99
C LYS A 68 -8.16 16.19 11.63
N LYS A 69 -8.55 15.33 10.68
CA LYS A 69 -9.96 15.12 10.31
C LYS A 69 -10.76 14.44 11.42
N PHE A 70 -10.13 13.56 12.19
CA PHE A 70 -10.79 12.87 13.31
C PHE A 70 -10.95 13.75 14.56
N LYS A 71 -10.16 14.82 14.70
CA LYS A 71 -10.28 15.80 15.81
C LYS A 71 -11.30 16.91 15.57
N LYS A 72 -12.03 16.89 14.44
CA LYS A 72 -13.18 17.76 14.22
C LYS A 72 -14.43 17.02 14.70
N SER A 73 -14.64 17.02 16.02
CA SER A 73 -15.91 16.70 16.69
C SER A 73 -16.21 17.79 17.69
#